data_AF-A0A936W2A5-F1
#
_entry.id   AF-A0A936W2A5-F1
#
_cell.length_a   1.000
_cell.length_b   1.000
_cell.length_c   1.000
_cell.angle_alpha   90.00
_cell.angle_beta   90.00
_cell.angle_gamma   90.00
#
_symmetry.space_group_name_H-M   'P 1'
#
loop_
_entity.id
_entity.type
_entity.pdbx_description
1 polymer ?
#
loop_
_entity_poly.entity_id
_entity_poly.type
_entity_poly.pdbx_seq_one_letter_code
_entity_poly.pdbx_strand_id
1 'polypeptide(L)'
;MWKITDENSKVEKSVVEIFEKDNAYHGRVVRILPTSKRTHCDQCEGELKDKPLVGMVIISDLVKTANGGEDGKILNPANGNTYSCYIELVGPDRLKLRGYLGFPAFGRTMYYNRLKS
;
A
#
# COMPACT_ATOMS: atom_id res chain seq x y z
N MET A 1 11.75 3.87 -2.70
CA MET A 1 10.97 3.60 -1.47
C MET A 1 9.96 4.73 -1.24
N TRP A 2 8.81 4.40 -0.67
CA TRP A 2 7.67 5.29 -0.52
C TRP A 2 7.18 5.26 0.92
N LYS A 3 6.98 6.43 1.52
CA LYS A 3 6.49 6.55 2.89
C LYS A 3 4.99 6.81 2.87
N ILE A 4 4.22 5.99 3.59
CA ILE A 4 2.77 6.16 3.70
C ILE A 4 2.47 7.32 4.64
N THR A 5 1.75 8.33 4.13
CA THR A 5 1.20 9.43 4.94
C THR A 5 -0.31 9.33 4.99
N ASP A 6 -0.86 9.21 6.19
CA ASP A 6 -2.29 9.36 6.43
C ASP A 6 -2.60 10.86 6.48
N GLU A 7 -3.27 11.42 5.47
CA GLU A 7 -3.47 12.88 5.37
C GLU A 7 -4.35 13.46 6.49
N ASN A 8 -5.26 12.67 7.06
CA ASN A 8 -6.13 13.13 8.14
C ASN A 8 -5.35 13.33 9.44
N SER A 9 -4.41 12.43 9.71
CA SER A 9 -3.59 12.47 10.93
C SER A 9 -2.22 13.12 10.73
N LYS A 10 -1.78 13.29 9.48
CA LYS A 10 -0.39 13.60 9.10
C LYS A 10 0.65 12.64 9.71
N VAL A 11 0.20 11.47 10.16
CA VAL A 11 1.07 10.47 10.79
C VAL A 11 1.57 9.53 9.71
N GLU A 12 2.89 9.42 9.63
CA GLU A 12 3.57 8.44 8.82
C GLU A 12 3.48 7.07 9.51
N LYS A 13 3.10 6.01 8.82
CA LYS A 13 2.88 4.69 9.49
C LYS A 13 3.90 3.64 9.10
N SER A 14 4.30 3.61 7.83
CA SER A 14 5.23 2.62 7.31
C SER A 14 5.93 3.12 6.05
N VAL A 15 6.99 2.41 5.68
CA VAL A 15 7.69 2.53 4.41
C VAL A 15 7.37 1.30 3.56
N VAL A 16 6.96 1.55 2.32
CA VAL A 16 6.66 0.55 1.32
C VAL A 16 7.64 0.69 0.17
N GLU A 17 8.15 -0.44 -0.28
CA GLU A 17 8.85 -0.58 -1.55
C GLU A 17 7.83 -1.00 -2.61
N ILE A 18 7.68 -0.18 -3.65
CA ILE A 18 7.02 -0.61 -4.88
C ILE A 18 8.10 -1.21 -5.77
N PHE A 19 7.91 -2.46 -6.18
CA PHE A 19 8.85 -3.22 -6.99
C PHE A 19 8.12 -3.90 -8.15
N GLU A 20 8.87 -4.26 -9.18
CA GLU A 20 8.34 -4.98 -10.32
C GLU A 20 8.60 -6.48 -10.16
N LYS A 21 7.57 -7.28 -10.46
CA LYS A 21 7.67 -8.74 -10.55
C LYS A 21 6.60 -9.25 -11.51
N ASP A 22 6.96 -10.21 -12.36
CA ASP A 22 6.04 -10.84 -13.31
C ASP A 22 5.31 -9.81 -14.21
N ASN A 23 6.05 -8.77 -14.64
CA ASN A 23 5.55 -7.63 -15.42
C ASN A 23 4.41 -6.82 -14.76
N ALA A 24 4.22 -6.95 -13.45
CA ALA A 24 3.29 -6.15 -12.65
C ALA A 24 4.02 -5.40 -11.53
N TYR A 25 3.40 -4.33 -11.03
CA TYR A 25 3.87 -3.68 -9.81
C TYR A 25 3.29 -4.34 -8.56
N HIS A 26 4.14 -4.49 -7.55
CA HIS A 26 3.80 -5.02 -6.23
C HIS A 26 4.34 -4.06 -5.18
N GLY A 27 3.77 -4.10 -3.98
CA GLY A 27 4.17 -3.25 -2.86
C GLY A 27 4.41 -4.06 -1.60
N ARG A 28 5.62 -3.98 -1.07
CA ARG A 28 6.05 -4.66 0.16
C ARG A 28 6.37 -3.67 1.25
N VAL A 29 5.91 -3.93 2.46
CA VAL A 29 6.30 -3.14 3.63
C VAL A 29 7.75 -3.47 3.99
N VAL A 30 8.63 -2.47 3.94
CA VAL A 30 10.05 -2.64 4.30
C VAL A 30 10.35 -2.15 5.71
N ARG A 31 9.51 -1.29 6.27
CA ARG A 31 9.68 -0.76 7.63
C ARG A 31 8.35 -0.31 8.22
N ILE A 32 8.11 -0.66 9.47
CA ILE A 32 7.05 -0.05 10.29
C ILE A 32 7.67 1.10 11.09
N LEU A 33 7.03 2.27 11.08
CA LEU A 33 7.52 3.43 11.82
C LEU A 33 7.03 3.36 13.29
N PRO A 34 7.77 3.93 14.25
CA PRO A 34 7.41 3.88 15.69
C PRO A 34 6.03 4.45 16.02
N THR A 35 5.52 5.32 15.15
CA THR A 35 4.18 5.92 15.17
C THR A 35 3.05 4.92 14.88
N SER A 36 3.36 3.76 14.29
CA SER A 36 2.38 2.69 14.08
C SER A 36 2.24 1.85 15.35
N LYS A 37 0.99 1.66 15.80
CA LYS A 37 0.66 0.71 16.87
C LYS A 37 0.62 -0.75 16.39
N ARG A 38 0.74 -0.98 15.08
CA ARG A 38 0.56 -2.29 14.45
C ARG A 38 1.86 -2.78 13.81
N THR A 39 2.30 -3.96 14.23
CA THR A 39 3.52 -4.64 13.73
C THR A 39 3.22 -5.97 13.03
N HIS A 40 2.07 -6.58 13.30
CA HIS A 40 1.59 -7.84 12.72
C HIS A 40 0.18 -7.67 12.14
N CYS A 41 -0.23 -8.59 11.26
CA CYS A 41 -1.61 -8.66 10.78
C CYS A 41 -2.47 -9.60 11.64
N ASP A 42 -2.84 -9.13 12.83
CA ASP A 42 -3.76 -9.76 13.78
C ASP A 42 -5.18 -9.98 13.22
N GLN A 43 -5.63 -9.10 12.31
CA GLN A 43 -6.95 -9.21 11.67
C GLN A 43 -6.93 -10.01 10.37
N CYS A 44 -5.76 -10.42 9.87
CA CYS A 44 -5.68 -11.27 8.69
C CYS A 44 -6.12 -12.70 9.02
N GLU A 45 -6.50 -13.43 7.98
CA GLU A 45 -6.86 -14.85 8.06
C GLU A 45 -5.84 -15.72 7.32
N GLY A 46 -5.90 -17.02 7.56
CA GLY A 46 -5.04 -18.02 6.91
C GLY A 46 -3.55 -17.79 7.15
N GLU A 47 -2.75 -17.96 6.09
CA GLU A 47 -1.29 -17.85 6.15
C GLU A 47 -0.77 -16.46 6.55
N LEU A 48 -1.61 -15.43 6.45
CA LEU A 48 -1.25 -14.05 6.78
C LEU A 48 -1.55 -13.69 8.24
N LYS A 49 -2.32 -14.53 8.95
CA LYS A 49 -2.69 -14.29 10.34
C LYS A 49 -1.45 -14.25 11.24
N ASP A 50 -1.38 -13.22 12.08
CA ASP A 50 -0.29 -12.98 13.04
C ASP A 50 1.10 -12.89 12.40
N LYS A 51 1.20 -12.74 11.07
CA LYS A 51 2.48 -12.54 10.39
C LYS A 51 2.97 -11.10 10.55
N PRO A 52 4.30 -10.89 10.66
CA PRO A 52 4.87 -9.55 10.65
C PRO A 52 4.47 -8.77 9.40
N LEU A 53 4.15 -7.49 9.58
CA LEU A 53 3.88 -6.61 8.45
C LEU A 53 5.17 -6.34 7.66
N VAL A 54 6.32 -6.25 8.33
CA VAL A 54 7.61 -6.11 7.65
C VAL A 54 7.85 -7.35 6.79
N GLY A 55 8.13 -7.14 5.50
CA GLY A 55 8.29 -8.19 4.50
C GLY A 55 6.98 -8.61 3.80
N MET A 56 5.82 -8.21 4.31
CA MET A 56 4.53 -8.55 3.72
C MET A 56 4.28 -7.75 2.44
N VAL A 57 3.88 -8.46 1.38
CA VAL A 57 3.36 -7.86 0.14
C VAL A 57 1.92 -7.45 0.42
N ILE A 58 1.67 -6.14 0.50
CA ILE A 58 0.35 -5.58 0.78
C ILE A 58 -0.32 -5.03 -0.47
N ILE A 59 0.42 -4.80 -1.54
CA ILE A 59 -0.12 -4.41 -2.85
C ILE A 59 0.35 -5.46 -3.86
N SER A 60 -0.57 -6.00 -4.66
CA SER A 60 -0.24 -7.01 -5.67
C SER A 60 -0.88 -6.73 -7.02
N ASP A 61 -0.25 -7.28 -8.06
CA ASP A 61 -0.82 -7.48 -9.39
C ASP A 61 -1.28 -6.20 -10.09
N LEU A 62 -0.61 -5.07 -9.84
CA LEU A 62 -0.89 -3.85 -10.57
C LEU A 62 -0.38 -3.96 -12.00
N VAL A 63 -1.30 -3.92 -12.96
CA VAL A 63 -0.99 -3.81 -14.39
C VAL A 63 -0.36 -2.45 -14.65
N LYS A 64 0.81 -2.42 -15.29
CA LYS A 64 1.55 -1.18 -15.51
C LYS A 64 0.79 -0.24 -16.44
N THR A 65 0.79 1.04 -16.10
CA THR A 65 0.29 2.12 -16.95
C THR A 65 1.39 3.15 -17.19
N ALA A 66 1.13 4.15 -18.04
CA ALA A 66 2.11 5.20 -18.34
C ALA A 66 2.61 5.95 -17.09
N ASN A 67 1.75 6.12 -16.08
CA ASN A 67 2.03 6.91 -14.88
C ASN A 67 1.84 6.14 -13.57
N GLY A 68 1.78 4.81 -13.59
CA GLY A 68 1.55 4.03 -12.38
C GLY A 68 1.13 2.60 -12.67
N GLY A 69 0.06 2.15 -12.00
CA GLY A 69 -0.52 0.84 -12.26
C GLY A 69 -1.96 0.72 -11.78
N GLU A 70 -2.72 -0.17 -12.40
CA GLU A 70 -4.15 -0.36 -12.17
C GLU A 70 -4.52 -1.84 -12.02
N ASP A 71 -5.80 -2.13 -11.77
CA ASP A 71 -6.36 -3.49 -11.60
C ASP A 71 -5.69 -4.36 -10.52
N GLY A 72 -4.93 -3.74 -9.63
CA GLY A 72 -4.25 -4.41 -8.54
C GLY A 72 -5.14 -4.61 -7.32
N LYS A 73 -4.56 -5.23 -6.30
CA LYS A 73 -5.19 -5.45 -4.99
C LYS A 73 -4.36 -4.85 -3.88
N ILE A 74 -5.02 -4.39 -2.82
CA ILE A 74 -4.39 -3.95 -1.59
C ILE A 74 -5.01 -4.64 -0.37
N LEU A 75 -4.15 -5.27 0.43
CA LEU A 75 -4.49 -5.78 1.76
C LEU A 75 -4.46 -4.62 2.76
N ASN A 76 -5.53 -4.46 3.54
CA ASN A 76 -5.57 -3.57 4.70
C ASN A 76 -5.34 -4.38 5.99
N PRO A 77 -4.16 -4.30 6.61
CA PRO A 77 -3.88 -5.09 7.81
C PRO A 77 -4.68 -4.66 9.04
N ALA A 78 -5.35 -3.51 8.99
CA ALA A 78 -6.18 -3.05 10.11
C ALA A 78 -7.50 -3.80 10.22
N ASN A 79 -7.96 -4.45 9.15
CA ASN A 79 -9.21 -5.22 9.13
C ASN A 79 -9.11 -6.55 8.36
N GLY A 80 -7.91 -6.95 7.90
CA GLY A 80 -7.67 -8.20 7.19
C GLY A 80 -8.22 -8.26 5.76
N ASN A 81 -8.92 -7.23 5.30
CA ASN A 81 -9.63 -7.27 4.03
C ASN A 81 -8.74 -6.83 2.87
N THR A 82 -9.01 -7.42 1.70
CA THR A 82 -8.38 -7.04 0.44
C THR A 82 -9.35 -6.23 -0.41
N TYR A 83 -8.84 -5.17 -1.03
CA TYR A 83 -9.60 -4.23 -1.85
C TYR A 83 -8.97 -4.12 -3.25
N SER A 84 -9.75 -3.75 -4.26
CA SER A 84 -9.18 -3.35 -5.54
C SER A 84 -8.43 -2.03 -5.37
N CYS A 85 -7.34 -1.83 -6.11
CA CYS A 85 -6.60 -0.58 -6.05
C CYS A 85 -5.92 -0.21 -7.35
N TYR A 86 -5.57 1.08 -7.44
CA TYR A 86 -4.62 1.59 -8.42
C TYR A 86 -3.63 2.53 -7.74
N ILE A 87 -2.48 2.74 -8.39
CA ILE A 87 -1.49 3.74 -8.05
C ILE A 87 -1.23 4.66 -9.23
N GLU A 88 -0.94 5.92 -8.93
CA GLU A 88 -0.72 6.96 -9.93
C GLU A 88 0.31 7.95 -9.41
N LEU A 89 1.34 8.25 -10.20
CA LEU A 89 2.26 9.34 -9.92
C LEU A 89 1.57 10.66 -10.19
N VAL A 90 1.31 11.42 -9.13
CA VAL A 90 0.70 12.76 -9.19
C VAL A 90 1.77 13.87 -9.07
N GLY A 91 3.03 13.48 -9.04
CA GLY A 91 4.21 14.34 -8.99
C GLY A 91 5.48 13.50 -8.90
N PRO A 92 6.67 14.12 -9.02
CA PRO A 92 7.96 13.40 -9.03
C PRO A 92 8.19 12.58 -7.75
N ASP A 93 7.72 13.12 -6.62
CA ASP A 93 7.90 12.56 -5.28
C ASP A 93 6.58 12.21 -4.58
N ARG A 94 5.46 12.18 -5.31
CA ARG A 94 4.13 11.94 -4.73
C ARG A 94 3.37 10.89 -5.53
N LEU A 95 3.09 9.76 -4.87
CA LEU A 95 2.30 8.66 -5.40
C LEU A 95 0.92 8.70 -4.75
N LYS A 96 -0.13 8.68 -5.55
CA LYS A 96 -1.49 8.47 -5.12
C LYS A 96 -1.76 6.98 -5.13
N LEU A 97 -2.36 6.46 -4.07
CA LEU A 97 -2.91 5.12 -4.01
C LEU A 97 -4.39 5.22 -3.69
N ARG A 98 -5.24 4.53 -4.46
CA ARG A 98 -6.67 4.47 -4.17
C ARG A 98 -7.12 3.03 -4.03
N GLY A 99 -7.62 2.68 -2.85
CA GLY A 99 -8.26 1.39 -2.57
C GLY A 99 -9.78 1.54 -2.54
N TYR A 100 -10.51 0.59 -3.12
CA TYR A 100 -11.97 0.67 -3.29
C TYR A 100 -12.63 -0.71 -3.31
N LEU A 101 -13.94 -0.74 -3.06
CA LEU A 101 -14.77 -1.94 -3.15
C LEU A 101 -15.75 -1.76 -4.32
N GLY A 102 -15.66 -2.63 -5.33
CA GLY A 102 -16.46 -2.51 -6.55
C GLY A 102 -16.00 -1.34 -7.42
N PHE A 103 -16.61 -0.16 -7.26
CA PHE A 103 -16.29 1.00 -8.10
C PHE A 103 -15.28 1.95 -7.44
N PRO A 104 -14.33 2.53 -8.20
CA PRO A 104 -13.35 3.49 -7.68
C PRO A 104 -13.96 4.67 -6.93
N ALA A 105 -15.18 5.10 -7.24
CA ALA A 105 -15.85 6.18 -6.51
C ALA A 105 -16.05 5.85 -5.01
N PHE A 106 -16.29 4.58 -4.67
CA PHE A 106 -16.52 4.09 -3.31
C PHE A 106 -15.22 3.55 -2.70
N GLY A 107 -14.30 4.45 -2.41
CA GLY A 107 -12.97 4.08 -1.91
C GLY A 107 -12.29 5.17 -1.10
N ARG A 108 -11.07 4.86 -0.66
CA ARG A 108 -10.20 5.77 0.09
C ARG A 108 -8.93 6.01 -0.70
N THR A 109 -8.51 7.27 -0.72
CA THR A 109 -7.22 7.68 -1.29
C THR A 109 -6.21 7.87 -0.16
N MET A 110 -4.98 7.43 -0.41
CA MET A 110 -3.80 7.70 0.40
C MET A 110 -2.71 8.28 -0.49
N TYR A 111 -1.82 9.07 0.07
CA TYR A 111 -0.67 9.59 -0.65
C TYR A 111 0.62 9.13 -0.01
N TYR A 112 1.53 8.63 -0.85
CA TYR A 112 2.84 8.19 -0.44
C TYR A 112 3.88 9.18 -0.94
N ASN A 113 4.78 9.57 -0.05
CA ASN A 113 5.87 10.48 -0.37
C ASN A 113 7.13 9.68 -0.66
N ARG A 114 7.85 10.02 -1.73
CA ARG A 114 9.12 9.36 -2.06
C ARG A 114 10.13 9.65 -0.94
N LEU A 115 10.81 8.60 -0.45
CA LEU A 115 11.95 8.80 0.43
C LEU A 115 13.13 9.32 -0.40
N LYS A 116 13.59 10.52 -0.08
CA LYS A 116 14.85 11.06 -0.61
C LYS A 116 16.00 10.49 0.22
N SER A 117 17.00 9.94 -0.46
CA SER A 117 18.26 9.48 0.11
C SER A 117 19.07 10.65 0.63
#